data_AF-A0A969QRK0-F1
#
_entry.id   AF-A0A969QRK0-F1
#
_cell.length_a   1.000
_cell.length_b   1.000
_cell.length_c   1.000
_cell.angle_alpha   90.00
_cell.angle_beta   90.00
_cell.angle_gamma   90.00
#
_symmetry.space_group_name_H-M   'P 1'
#
loop_
_entity.id
_entity.type
_entity.pdbx_description
1 polymer ?
#
loop_
_entity_poly.entity_id
_entity_poly.type
_entity_poly.pdbx_seq_one_letter_code
_entity_poly.pdbx_strand_id
1 'polypeptide(L)'
;MDKLSQKRRDRDSIIRVAAIASLSVTVFVLLLRGIGSLQWLELLSYDWMMRLRPDPPVDSRILVVGITEKDLQSRGSLLQLPDMVYAELLAKLRPAQPRAIGIDIYRDSPIEPGHDVFVKELKQSDRIFGITKLGNATQPTIQPPKALPLTQIGFNDVVVDPDGIIRRALLFQPGDNGEPLPSFSLQLAWRYLLDEKIEPIPSAQNPDEMQL
;
A
#
# COMPACT_ATOMS: atom_id res chain seq x y z
N MET A 1 -66.80 -10.04 -21.73
CA MET A 1 -65.59 -10.25 -20.89
C MET A 1 -64.57 -9.20 -21.28
N ASP A 2 -64.02 -8.51 -20.29
CA ASP A 2 -63.45 -7.16 -20.40
C ASP A 2 -61.98 -7.17 -20.86
N LYS A 3 -61.69 -6.55 -22.01
CA LYS A 3 -60.34 -6.43 -22.60
C LYS A 3 -59.34 -5.75 -21.65
N LEU A 4 -59.82 -4.88 -20.75
CA LEU A 4 -58.99 -4.22 -19.75
C LEU A 4 -58.54 -5.17 -18.63
N SER A 5 -59.39 -6.14 -18.26
CA SER A 5 -59.06 -7.19 -17.29
C SER A 5 -58.01 -8.16 -17.84
N GLN A 6 -58.13 -8.55 -19.12
CA GLN A 6 -57.15 -9.41 -19.79
C GLN A 6 -55.78 -8.72 -19.93
N LYS A 7 -55.76 -7.43 -20.34
CA LYS A 7 -54.52 -6.63 -20.43
C LYS A 7 -53.81 -6.43 -19.08
N ARG A 8 -54.56 -6.29 -17.98
CA ARG A 8 -53.99 -6.23 -16.62
C ARG A 8 -53.38 -7.57 -16.20
N ARG A 9 -54.05 -8.69 -16.49
CA ARG A 9 -53.56 -10.04 -16.17
C ARG A 9 -52.27 -10.39 -16.92
N ASP A 10 -52.18 -10.03 -18.21
CA ASP A 10 -50.97 -10.23 -19.01
C ASP A 10 -49.80 -9.39 -18.49
N ARG A 11 -50.05 -8.13 -18.14
CA ARG A 11 -49.04 -7.25 -17.53
C ARG A 11 -48.52 -7.81 -16.20
N ASP A 12 -49.40 -8.28 -15.33
CA ASP A 12 -49.00 -8.82 -14.03
C ASP A 12 -48.22 -10.13 -14.17
N SER A 13 -48.52 -10.96 -15.19
CA SER A 13 -47.72 -12.14 -15.51
C SER A 13 -46.32 -11.79 -16.02
N ILE A 14 -46.18 -10.78 -16.88
CA ILE A 14 -44.88 -10.32 -17.38
C ILE A 14 -44.03 -9.79 -16.22
N ILE A 15 -44.62 -8.98 -15.32
CA ILE A 15 -43.92 -8.45 -14.14
C ILE A 15 -43.47 -9.60 -13.23
N ARG A 16 -44.31 -10.60 -12.97
CA ARG A 16 -43.95 -11.77 -12.14
C ARG A 16 -42.81 -12.57 -12.76
N VAL A 17 -42.87 -12.85 -14.06
CA VAL A 17 -41.81 -13.58 -14.77
C VAL A 17 -40.50 -12.80 -14.73
N ALA A 18 -40.55 -11.49 -15.00
CA ALA A 18 -39.38 -10.63 -14.93
C ALA A 18 -38.77 -10.57 -13.51
N ALA A 19 -39.62 -10.50 -12.47
CA ALA A 19 -39.18 -10.50 -11.08
C ALA A 19 -38.51 -11.82 -10.68
N ILE A 20 -39.12 -12.97 -11.04
CA ILE A 20 -38.56 -14.29 -10.76
C ILE A 20 -37.23 -14.46 -11.51
N ALA A 21 -37.18 -14.14 -12.80
CA ALA A 21 -35.95 -14.23 -13.59
C ALA A 21 -34.83 -13.36 -13.01
N SER A 22 -35.14 -12.11 -12.64
CA SER A 22 -34.16 -11.20 -12.02
C SER A 22 -33.65 -11.73 -10.68
N LEU A 23 -34.53 -12.26 -9.83
CA LEU A 23 -34.16 -12.86 -8.56
C LEU A 23 -33.28 -14.10 -8.77
N SER A 24 -33.65 -14.99 -9.69
CA SER A 24 -32.88 -16.19 -10.01
C SER A 24 -31.48 -15.85 -10.53
N VAL A 25 -31.35 -14.89 -11.45
CA VAL A 25 -30.04 -14.44 -11.95
C VAL A 25 -29.22 -13.82 -10.81
N THR A 26 -29.84 -12.99 -9.97
CA THR A 26 -29.15 -12.37 -8.82
C THR A 26 -28.60 -13.43 -7.86
N VAL A 27 -29.43 -14.40 -7.48
CA VAL A 27 -29.02 -15.52 -6.61
C VAL A 27 -27.90 -16.33 -7.26
N PHE A 28 -28.01 -16.63 -8.55
CA PHE A 28 -26.98 -17.37 -9.28
C PHE A 28 -25.64 -16.61 -9.30
N VAL A 29 -25.65 -15.31 -9.59
CA VAL A 29 -24.45 -14.46 -9.56
C VAL A 29 -23.85 -14.40 -8.16
N LEU A 30 -24.68 -14.26 -7.12
CA LEU A 30 -24.20 -14.27 -5.72
C LEU A 30 -23.54 -15.60 -5.35
N LEU A 31 -24.07 -16.72 -5.82
CA LEU A 31 -23.44 -18.04 -5.63
C LEU A 31 -22.10 -18.14 -6.36
N LEU A 32 -22.05 -17.74 -7.64
CA LEU A 32 -20.81 -17.73 -8.43
C LEU A 32 -19.74 -16.81 -7.81
N ARG A 33 -20.15 -15.66 -7.27
CA ARG A 33 -19.29 -14.73 -6.53
C ARG A 33 -18.81 -15.34 -5.21
N GLY A 34 -19.70 -16.00 -4.47
CA GLY A 34 -19.37 -16.64 -3.19
C GLY A 34 -18.30 -17.73 -3.30
N ILE A 35 -18.25 -18.44 -4.44
CA ILE A 35 -17.21 -19.43 -4.73
C ILE A 35 -15.98 -18.84 -5.46
N GLY A 36 -15.94 -17.53 -5.68
CA GLY A 36 -14.80 -16.84 -6.33
C GLY A 36 -14.67 -17.06 -7.84
N SER A 37 -15.62 -17.74 -8.50
CA SER A 37 -15.52 -18.05 -9.94
C SER A 37 -15.52 -16.81 -10.85
N LEU A 38 -16.13 -15.71 -10.39
CA LEU A 38 -16.17 -14.43 -11.10
C LEU A 38 -14.94 -13.56 -10.86
N GLN A 39 -14.08 -13.91 -9.90
CA GLN A 39 -12.95 -13.08 -9.48
C GLN A 39 -12.03 -12.72 -10.65
N TRP A 40 -11.78 -13.67 -11.56
CA TRP A 40 -10.94 -13.41 -12.73
C TRP A 40 -11.52 -12.32 -13.65
N LEU A 41 -12.83 -12.36 -13.92
CA LEU A 41 -13.50 -11.33 -14.72
C LEU A 41 -13.55 -9.98 -14.00
N GLU A 42 -13.70 -9.99 -12.68
CA GLU A 42 -13.68 -8.79 -11.85
C GLU A 42 -12.31 -8.10 -11.92
N LEU A 43 -11.22 -8.86 -11.76
CA LEU A 43 -9.85 -8.35 -11.86
C LEU A 43 -9.54 -7.81 -13.25
N LEU A 44 -9.94 -8.51 -14.31
CA LEU A 44 -9.79 -8.01 -15.69
C LEU A 44 -10.55 -6.70 -15.92
N SER A 45 -11.79 -6.62 -15.42
CA SER A 45 -12.60 -5.41 -15.54
C SER A 45 -11.95 -4.24 -14.78
N TYR A 46 -11.42 -4.51 -13.57
CA TYR A 46 -10.67 -3.55 -12.79
C TYR A 46 -9.43 -3.04 -13.52
N ASP A 47 -8.61 -3.95 -14.06
CA ASP A 47 -7.39 -3.60 -14.79
C ASP A 47 -7.70 -2.76 -16.03
N TRP A 48 -8.79 -3.08 -16.74
CA TRP A 48 -9.23 -2.29 -17.89
C TRP A 48 -9.64 -0.88 -17.47
N MET A 49 -10.43 -0.75 -16.40
CA MET A 49 -10.80 0.56 -15.86
C MET A 49 -9.58 1.37 -15.38
N MET A 50 -8.57 0.72 -14.80
CA MET A 50 -7.33 1.40 -14.40
C MET A 50 -6.56 1.93 -15.61
N ARG A 51 -6.45 1.13 -16.69
CA ARG A 51 -5.76 1.53 -17.93
C ARG A 51 -6.47 2.64 -18.70
N LEU A 52 -7.77 2.82 -18.50
CA LEU A 52 -8.52 3.93 -19.09
C LEU A 52 -8.29 5.26 -18.36
N ARG A 53 -7.68 5.24 -17.17
CA ARG A 53 -7.33 6.48 -16.46
C ARG A 53 -6.18 7.16 -17.18
N PRO A 54 -6.23 8.48 -17.39
CA PRO A 54 -5.09 9.23 -17.87
C PRO A 54 -3.91 9.08 -16.90
N ASP A 55 -2.69 8.99 -17.45
CA ASP A 55 -1.50 9.00 -16.63
C ASP A 55 -1.40 10.33 -15.86
N PRO A 56 -1.22 10.29 -14.53
CA PRO A 56 -1.01 11.51 -13.77
C PRO A 56 0.33 12.15 -14.18
N PRO A 57 0.43 13.49 -14.17
CA PRO A 57 1.71 14.15 -14.40
C PRO A 57 2.70 13.79 -13.29
N VAL A 58 4.00 13.90 -13.61
CA VAL A 58 5.07 13.70 -12.62
C VAL A 58 4.92 14.72 -11.50
N ASP A 59 4.84 14.23 -10.26
CA ASP A 59 4.71 15.07 -9.08
C ASP A 59 6.08 15.68 -8.69
N SER A 60 6.23 16.99 -8.87
CA SER A 60 7.48 17.71 -8.59
C SER A 60 7.84 17.76 -7.10
N ARG A 61 6.94 17.33 -6.21
CA ARG A 61 7.19 17.27 -4.76
C ARG A 61 7.96 16.02 -4.35
N ILE A 62 8.02 15.01 -5.22
CA ILE A 62 8.58 13.69 -4.91
C ILE A 62 9.93 13.55 -5.62
N LEU A 63 10.98 13.29 -4.84
CA LEU A 63 12.30 12.92 -5.34
C LEU A 63 12.54 11.43 -5.09
N VAL A 64 12.80 10.67 -6.15
CA VAL A 64 13.19 9.26 -6.06
C VAL A 64 14.69 9.14 -6.32
N VAL A 65 15.41 8.58 -5.35
CA VAL A 65 16.83 8.26 -5.47
C VAL A 65 16.97 6.76 -5.64
N GLY A 66 17.13 6.32 -6.88
CA GLY A 66 17.27 4.90 -7.22
C GLY A 66 18.70 4.39 -7.07
N ILE A 67 18.84 3.08 -6.85
CA ILE A 67 20.10 2.34 -6.94
C ILE A 67 19.95 1.33 -8.06
N THR A 68 20.81 1.41 -9.07
CA THR A 68 20.83 0.44 -10.17
C THR A 68 21.89 -0.63 -9.95
N GLU A 69 21.76 -1.75 -10.65
CA GLU A 69 22.78 -2.80 -10.67
C GLU A 69 24.16 -2.25 -11.12
N LYS A 70 24.17 -1.30 -12.06
CA LYS A 70 25.39 -0.64 -12.51
C LYS A 70 26.05 0.15 -11.37
N ASP A 71 25.25 0.78 -10.51
CA ASP A 71 25.77 1.53 -9.35
C ASP A 71 26.39 0.59 -8.32
N LEU A 72 25.76 -0.56 -8.06
CA LEU A 72 26.32 -1.60 -7.19
C LEU A 72 27.67 -2.11 -7.71
N GLN A 73 27.71 -2.52 -8.98
CA GLN A 73 28.92 -3.04 -9.62
C GLN A 73 30.06 -2.02 -9.62
N SER A 74 29.76 -0.74 -9.90
CA SER A 74 30.76 0.33 -9.90
C SER A 74 31.41 0.54 -8.52
N ARG A 75 30.74 0.12 -7.44
CA ARG A 75 31.21 0.20 -6.06
C ARG A 75 31.77 -1.13 -5.53
N GLY A 76 31.95 -2.12 -6.41
CA GLY A 76 32.54 -3.41 -6.06
C GLY A 76 31.64 -4.30 -5.20
N SER A 77 30.33 -4.02 -5.14
CA SER A 77 29.34 -4.83 -4.44
C SER A 77 28.31 -5.39 -5.41
N LEU A 78 27.81 -6.59 -5.14
CA LEU A 78 26.79 -7.24 -5.95
C LEU A 78 25.40 -7.24 -5.28
N LEU A 79 25.31 -6.81 -4.03
CA LEU A 79 24.10 -6.98 -3.22
C LEU A 79 23.72 -5.73 -2.43
N GLN A 80 24.69 -5.08 -1.78
CA GLN A 80 24.41 -4.02 -0.80
C GLN A 80 25.48 -2.94 -0.81
N LEU A 81 25.08 -1.67 -0.70
CA LEU A 81 26.01 -0.55 -0.54
C LEU A 81 26.42 -0.38 0.94
N PRO A 82 27.61 0.15 1.25
CA PRO A 82 27.98 0.50 2.62
C PRO A 82 27.10 1.59 3.23
N ASP A 83 26.97 1.59 4.55
CA ASP A 83 26.17 2.57 5.31
C ASP A 83 26.67 4.02 5.11
N MET A 84 27.97 4.22 4.86
CA MET A 84 28.52 5.53 4.51
C MET A 84 27.81 6.18 3.31
N VAL A 85 27.41 5.39 2.30
CA VAL A 85 26.75 5.93 1.10
C VAL A 85 25.40 6.55 1.47
N TYR A 86 24.65 5.90 2.36
CA TYR A 86 23.36 6.40 2.83
C TYR A 86 23.54 7.59 3.78
N ALA A 87 24.56 7.57 4.64
CA ALA A 87 24.89 8.72 5.49
C ALA A 87 25.21 9.97 4.64
N GLU A 88 26.04 9.84 3.61
CA GLU A 88 26.35 10.92 2.68
C GLU A 88 25.11 11.41 1.90
N LEU A 89 24.23 10.49 1.48
CA LEU A 89 22.99 10.83 0.81
C LEU A 89 22.08 11.66 1.74
N LEU A 90 21.86 11.20 2.97
CA LEU A 90 21.06 11.92 3.95
C LEU A 90 21.64 13.31 4.25
N ALA A 91 22.97 13.41 4.39
CA ALA A 91 23.64 14.69 4.57
C ALA A 91 23.44 15.63 3.37
N LYS A 92 23.40 15.12 2.14
CA LYS A 92 23.13 15.90 0.92
C LYS A 92 21.68 16.35 0.81
N LEU A 93 20.72 15.54 1.27
CA LEU A 93 19.30 15.87 1.23
C LEU A 93 18.87 16.85 2.34
N ARG A 94 19.56 16.83 3.48
CA ARG A 94 19.24 17.65 4.66
C ARG A 94 19.03 19.14 4.39
N PRO A 95 19.88 19.84 3.61
CA PRO A 95 19.72 21.28 3.37
C PRO A 95 18.45 21.63 2.59
N ALA A 96 17.89 20.68 1.82
CA ALA A 96 16.62 20.86 1.11
C ALA A 96 15.40 20.79 2.04
N GLN A 97 15.59 20.46 3.32
CA GLN A 97 14.53 20.34 4.34
C GLN A 97 13.30 19.54 3.86
N PRO A 98 13.49 18.30 3.36
CA PRO A 98 12.37 17.47 2.93
C PRO A 98 11.40 17.24 4.09
N ARG A 99 10.10 17.22 3.78
CA ARG A 99 9.04 16.97 4.79
C ARG A 99 9.07 15.55 5.33
N ALA A 100 9.45 14.58 4.50
CA ALA A 100 9.68 13.19 4.87
C ALA A 100 10.77 12.59 3.96
N ILE A 101 11.54 11.65 4.50
CA ILE A 101 12.55 10.87 3.80
C ILE A 101 12.25 9.40 4.08
N GLY A 102 12.01 8.62 3.02
CA GLY A 102 11.84 7.18 3.13
C GLY A 102 13.09 6.42 2.68
N ILE A 103 13.48 5.40 3.44
CA ILE A 103 14.57 4.49 3.09
C ILE A 103 13.99 3.07 2.94
N ASP A 104 13.65 2.70 1.71
CA ASP A 104 13.17 1.36 1.34
C ASP A 104 14.35 0.41 1.04
N ILE A 105 15.23 0.25 2.04
CA ILE A 105 16.40 -0.65 1.98
C ILE A 105 16.48 -1.42 3.29
N TYR A 106 16.63 -2.74 3.22
CA TYR A 106 16.79 -3.58 4.39
C TYR A 106 18.12 -3.30 5.10
N ARG A 107 18.02 -2.94 6.39
CA ARG A 107 19.13 -2.50 7.25
C ARG A 107 18.95 -3.04 8.68
N ASP A 108 18.66 -4.33 8.79
CA ASP A 108 18.58 -5.08 10.04
C ASP A 108 19.97 -5.30 10.69
N SER A 109 21.02 -5.29 9.87
CA SER A 109 22.41 -5.49 10.28
C SER A 109 23.35 -4.37 9.77
N PRO A 110 24.39 -4.00 10.52
CA PRO A 110 25.38 -3.00 10.10
C PRO A 110 26.12 -3.38 8.81
N ILE A 111 26.35 -2.41 7.92
CA ILE A 111 27.20 -2.62 6.74
C ILE A 111 28.30 -1.56 6.71
N GLU A 112 29.49 -1.96 7.13
CA GLU A 112 30.65 -1.09 7.12
C GLU A 112 31.20 -0.83 5.71
N PRO A 113 31.91 0.29 5.50
CA PRO A 113 32.15 1.36 6.46
C PRO A 113 30.97 2.31 6.67
N GLY A 114 30.93 2.97 7.83
CA GLY A 114 30.14 4.17 8.09
C GLY A 114 28.86 3.96 8.88
N HIS A 115 28.68 2.81 9.53
CA HIS A 115 27.47 2.50 10.28
C HIS A 115 27.16 3.55 11.36
N ASP A 116 28.15 3.93 12.17
CA ASP A 116 27.98 4.93 13.23
C ASP A 116 27.54 6.29 12.70
N VAL A 117 28.03 6.69 11.52
CA VAL A 117 27.64 7.94 10.87
C VAL A 117 26.21 7.86 10.37
N PHE A 118 25.83 6.74 9.75
CA PHE A 118 24.46 6.50 9.29
C PHE A 118 23.47 6.49 10.45
N VAL A 119 23.77 5.76 11.53
CA VAL A 119 22.96 5.74 12.76
C VAL A 119 22.80 7.14 13.35
N LYS A 120 23.84 7.97 13.32
CA LYS A 120 23.77 9.36 13.76
C LYS A 120 22.81 10.18 12.91
N GLU A 121 22.87 10.06 11.58
CA GLU A 121 21.94 10.76 10.68
C GLU A 121 20.48 10.30 10.93
N LEU A 122 20.24 8.99 11.09
CA LEU A 122 18.91 8.46 11.38
C LEU A 122 18.33 9.04 12.69
N LYS A 123 19.12 9.10 13.75
CA LYS A 123 18.68 9.61 15.06
C LYS A 123 18.51 11.12 15.13
N GLN A 124 19.05 11.87 14.17
CA GLN A 124 19.02 13.33 14.17
C GLN A 124 17.74 13.92 13.57
N SER A 125 16.85 13.09 13.02
CA SER A 125 15.67 13.56 12.29
C SER A 125 14.43 12.73 12.62
N ASP A 126 13.34 13.42 12.94
CA ASP A 126 11.98 12.88 13.03
C ASP A 126 11.33 12.66 11.65
N ARG A 127 12.06 12.98 10.57
CA ARG A 127 11.56 12.93 9.18
C ARG A 127 12.07 11.72 8.41
N ILE A 128 12.94 10.89 8.99
CA ILE A 128 13.51 9.74 8.30
C ILE A 128 12.75 8.47 8.69
N PHE A 129 12.28 7.73 7.70
CA PHE A 129 11.49 6.53 7.90
C PHE A 129 12.20 5.35 7.26
N GLY A 130 12.17 4.22 7.96
CA GLY A 130 12.73 2.95 7.50
C GLY A 130 11.65 1.91 7.28
N ILE A 131 12.06 0.81 6.68
CA ILE A 131 11.19 -0.33 6.42
C ILE A 131 11.43 -1.47 7.40
N THR A 132 10.39 -2.28 7.56
CA THR A 132 10.47 -3.66 8.03
C THR A 132 9.78 -4.57 7.00
N LYS A 133 10.12 -5.86 7.00
CA LYS A 133 9.35 -6.88 6.28
C LYS A 133 8.70 -7.77 7.31
N LEU A 134 7.37 -7.82 7.34
CA LEU A 134 6.64 -8.71 8.24
C LEU A 134 6.81 -10.17 7.82
N GLY A 135 6.90 -10.42 6.51
CA GLY A 135 7.12 -11.77 5.97
C GLY A 135 5.84 -12.60 6.00
N ASN A 136 5.97 -13.91 5.76
CA ASN A 136 4.86 -14.86 5.78
C ASN A 136 5.39 -16.30 6.00
N ALA A 137 4.55 -17.32 5.85
CA ALA A 137 4.92 -18.73 6.02
C ALA A 137 6.11 -19.19 5.16
N THR A 138 6.44 -18.47 4.08
CA THR A 138 7.52 -18.80 3.13
C THR A 138 8.64 -17.77 3.09
N GLN A 139 8.43 -16.57 3.65
CA GLN A 139 9.38 -15.47 3.61
C GLN A 139 9.67 -14.98 5.04
N PRO A 140 10.94 -14.89 5.46
CA PRO A 140 11.27 -14.46 6.80
C PRO A 140 10.91 -12.99 7.04
N THR A 141 10.63 -12.68 8.29
CA THR A 141 10.58 -11.32 8.80
C THR A 141 11.98 -10.69 8.71
N ILE A 142 12.07 -9.44 8.27
CA ILE A 142 13.31 -8.66 8.27
C ILE A 142 13.11 -7.51 9.23
N GLN A 143 13.93 -7.48 10.29
CA GLN A 143 13.81 -6.48 11.35
C GLN A 143 14.15 -5.07 10.84
N PRO A 144 13.54 -4.02 11.41
CA PRO A 144 13.85 -2.65 11.05
C PRO A 144 15.25 -2.23 11.54
N PRO A 145 15.78 -1.10 11.03
CA PRO A 145 17.01 -0.52 11.55
C PRO A 145 16.84 -0.14 13.02
N LYS A 146 17.66 -0.73 13.91
CA LYS A 146 17.61 -0.52 15.37
C LYS A 146 17.76 0.95 15.81
N ALA A 147 18.28 1.79 14.92
CA ALA A 147 18.49 3.22 15.18
C ALA A 147 17.21 4.05 15.11
N LEU A 148 16.16 3.56 14.43
CA LEU A 148 14.89 4.27 14.28
C LEU A 148 13.87 3.80 15.33
N PRO A 149 13.09 4.71 15.92
CA PRO A 149 11.96 4.33 16.77
C PRO A 149 10.85 3.69 15.93
N LEU A 150 9.99 2.89 16.55
CA LEU A 150 8.87 2.21 15.88
C LEU A 150 7.92 3.18 15.16
N THR A 151 7.78 4.42 15.65
CA THR A 151 6.98 5.47 15.00
C THR A 151 7.52 5.91 13.64
N GLN A 152 8.80 5.63 13.35
CA GLN A 152 9.47 5.91 12.08
C GLN A 152 9.67 4.64 11.23
N ILE A 153 8.99 3.55 11.58
CA ILE A 153 9.03 2.29 10.84
C ILE A 153 7.65 2.02 10.22
N GLY A 154 7.67 1.54 8.97
CA GLY A 154 6.49 0.97 8.33
C GLY A 154 6.84 -0.29 7.54
N PHE A 155 5.87 -1.19 7.35
CA PHE A 155 6.12 -2.41 6.58
C PHE A 155 6.08 -2.15 5.07
N ASN A 156 6.85 -2.93 4.29
CA ASN A 156 6.86 -2.84 2.82
C ASN A 156 6.30 -4.08 2.10
N ASP A 157 5.63 -4.97 2.83
CA ASP A 157 4.94 -6.14 2.29
C ASP A 157 3.82 -5.75 1.31
N VAL A 158 3.76 -6.48 0.20
CA VAL A 158 2.76 -6.32 -0.86
C VAL A 158 1.97 -7.61 -1.01
N VAL A 159 0.72 -7.49 -1.43
CA VAL A 159 -0.09 -8.67 -1.77
C VAL A 159 -0.07 -8.89 -3.27
N VAL A 160 0.49 -10.04 -3.66
CA VAL A 160 0.53 -10.51 -5.03
C VAL A 160 -0.71 -11.34 -5.29
N ASP A 161 -1.52 -10.96 -6.28
CA ASP A 161 -2.69 -11.73 -6.69
C ASP A 161 -2.27 -13.02 -7.42
N PRO A 162 -3.16 -14.02 -7.61
CA PRO A 162 -2.80 -15.31 -8.22
C PRO A 162 -2.20 -15.23 -9.62
N ASP A 163 -2.43 -14.12 -10.34
CA ASP A 163 -1.87 -13.84 -11.66
C ASP A 163 -0.54 -13.07 -11.62
N GLY A 164 0.03 -12.87 -10.43
CA GLY A 164 1.32 -12.21 -10.23
C GLY A 164 1.26 -10.68 -10.20
N ILE A 165 0.07 -10.09 -10.33
CA ILE A 165 -0.10 -8.64 -10.38
C ILE A 165 -0.39 -8.10 -8.97
N ILE A 166 0.23 -6.98 -8.63
CA ILE A 166 -0.01 -6.28 -7.37
C ILE A 166 -1.12 -5.25 -7.59
N ARG A 167 -2.25 -5.42 -6.92
CA ARG A 167 -3.41 -4.49 -7.00
C ARG A 167 -3.80 -3.89 -5.66
N ARG A 168 -3.28 -4.44 -4.57
CA ARG A 168 -3.70 -4.14 -3.20
C ARG A 168 -2.54 -3.47 -2.46
N ALA A 169 -2.78 -2.24 -2.01
CA ALA A 169 -1.91 -1.56 -1.07
C ALA A 169 -2.47 -1.77 0.34
N LEU A 170 -1.69 -2.41 1.21
CA LEU A 170 -2.06 -2.57 2.59
C LEU A 170 -1.75 -1.28 3.35
N LEU A 171 -2.69 -0.85 4.19
CA LEU A 171 -2.51 0.31 5.05
C LEU A 171 -1.97 -0.09 6.41
N PHE A 172 -2.46 -1.20 6.96
CA PHE A 172 -2.06 -1.74 8.24
C PHE A 172 -1.91 -3.26 8.16
N GLN A 173 -0.98 -3.79 8.96
CA GLN A 173 -0.88 -5.20 9.27
C GLN A 173 -0.51 -5.37 10.75
N PRO A 174 -0.89 -6.48 11.41
CA PRO A 174 -0.40 -6.78 12.74
C PRO A 174 1.14 -6.91 12.72
N GLY A 175 1.82 -6.13 13.55
CA GLY A 175 3.25 -6.27 13.79
C GLY A 175 3.58 -7.44 14.71
N ASP A 176 4.86 -7.62 15.03
CA ASP A 176 5.37 -8.73 15.86
C ASP A 176 4.69 -8.82 17.25
N ASN A 177 4.25 -7.69 17.80
CA ASN A 177 3.56 -7.60 19.09
C ASN A 177 2.02 -7.68 18.97
N GLY A 178 1.49 -7.89 17.77
CA GLY A 178 0.06 -7.89 17.47
C GLY A 178 -0.56 -6.50 17.27
N GLU A 179 0.19 -5.43 17.51
CA GLU A 179 -0.29 -4.06 17.33
C GLU A 179 -0.37 -3.69 15.84
N PRO A 180 -1.32 -2.85 15.42
CA PRO A 180 -1.39 -2.36 14.05
C PRO A 180 -0.12 -1.59 13.66
N LEU A 181 0.65 -2.15 12.73
CA LEU A 181 1.78 -1.49 12.11
C LEU A 181 1.33 -0.88 10.78
N PRO A 182 1.52 0.42 10.54
CA PRO A 182 1.19 1.06 9.28
C PRO A 182 2.20 0.68 8.17
N SER A 183 1.75 0.77 6.91
CA SER A 183 2.66 0.59 5.78
C SER A 183 3.65 1.74 5.67
N PHE A 184 4.81 1.45 5.10
CA PHE A 184 5.86 2.45 4.86
C PHE A 184 5.35 3.65 4.05
N SER A 185 4.56 3.39 3.02
CA SER A 185 3.94 4.46 2.21
C SER A 185 2.98 5.34 3.01
N LEU A 186 2.22 4.75 3.93
CA LEU A 186 1.28 5.47 4.79
C LEU A 186 2.00 6.35 5.81
N GLN A 187 3.08 5.83 6.42
CA GLN A 187 3.93 6.58 7.35
C GLN A 187 4.51 7.85 6.70
N LEU A 188 5.04 7.72 5.47
CA LEU A 188 5.55 8.86 4.73
C LEU A 188 4.46 9.88 4.39
N ALA A 189 3.28 9.40 3.95
CA ALA A 189 2.16 10.25 3.64
C ALA A 189 1.67 11.02 4.87
N TRP A 190 1.52 10.36 6.02
CA TRP A 190 1.17 11.03 7.26
C TRP A 190 2.22 12.05 7.69
N ARG A 191 3.51 11.69 7.69
CA ARG A 191 4.55 12.67 8.05
C ARG A 191 4.51 13.90 7.14
N TYR A 192 4.26 13.71 5.85
CA TYR A 192 4.11 14.81 4.90
C TYR A 192 2.89 15.69 5.22
N LEU A 193 1.76 15.06 5.56
CA LEU A 193 0.48 15.73 5.85
C LEU A 193 0.45 16.43 7.21
N LEU A 194 1.26 15.98 8.18
CA LEU A 194 1.42 16.65 9.48
C LEU A 194 1.85 18.12 9.33
N ASP A 195 2.70 18.44 8.35
CA ASP A 195 3.11 19.82 8.08
C ASP A 195 1.93 20.70 7.59
N GLU A 196 0.88 20.07 7.05
CA GLU A 196 -0.40 20.72 6.65
C GLU A 196 -1.45 20.68 7.77
N LYS A 197 -1.10 20.15 8.96
CA LYS A 197 -2.01 19.93 10.10
C LYS A 197 -3.16 18.97 9.79
N ILE A 198 -2.92 18.00 8.91
CA ILE A 198 -3.84 16.92 8.60
C ILE A 198 -3.35 15.68 9.36
N GLU A 199 -4.17 15.21 10.29
CA GLU A 199 -3.87 14.13 11.21
C GLU A 199 -4.95 13.04 11.17
N PRO A 200 -4.59 11.77 11.39
CA PRO A 200 -5.57 10.72 11.62
C PRO A 200 -6.44 11.06 12.84
N ILE A 201 -7.74 11.22 12.62
CA ILE A 201 -8.74 11.40 13.67
C ILE A 201 -9.69 10.21 13.73
N PRO A 202 -10.23 9.88 14.91
CA PRO A 202 -11.37 8.96 15.00
C PRO A 202 -12.54 9.46 14.17
N SER A 203 -13.20 8.56 13.45
CA SER A 203 -14.43 8.83 12.71
C SER A 203 -15.51 9.28 13.66
N ALA A 204 -16.27 10.30 13.26
CA ALA A 204 -17.41 10.79 14.03
C ALA A 204 -18.53 9.73 14.19
N GLN A 205 -18.57 8.73 13.29
CA GLN A 205 -19.58 7.66 13.31
C GLN A 205 -19.13 6.44 14.12
N ASN A 206 -17.83 6.14 14.11
CA ASN A 206 -17.24 5.02 14.81
C ASN A 206 -15.83 5.40 15.30
N PRO A 207 -15.61 5.62 16.61
CA PRO A 207 -14.30 6.01 17.12
C PRO A 207 -13.17 5.01 16.85
N ASP A 208 -13.50 3.76 16.55
CA ASP A 208 -12.53 2.71 16.21
C ASP A 208 -12.09 2.76 14.73
N GLU A 209 -12.74 3.60 13.92
CA GLU A 209 -12.38 3.83 12.52
C GLU A 209 -11.58 5.12 12.36
N MET A 210 -10.50 5.07 11.60
CA MET A 210 -9.68 6.24 11.29
C MET A 210 -10.26 7.04 10.10
N GLN A 211 -10.21 8.37 10.20
CA GLN A 211 -10.42 9.34 9.11
C GLN A 211 -9.29 10.37 9.07
N LEU A 212 -9.16 11.07 7.93
CA LEU A 212 -8.23 12.20 7.72
C LEU A 212 -9.02 13.48 7.51
#